data_AF-A0A3E1P7D6-F1
#
_entry.id   AF-A0A3E1P7D6-F1
#
_cell.length_a   1.000
_cell.length_b   1.000
_cell.length_c   1.000
_cell.angle_alpha   90.00
_cell.angle_beta   90.00
_cell.angle_gamma   90.00
#
_symmetry.space_group_name_H-M   'P 1'
#
loop_
_entity.id
_entity.type
_entity.pdbx_description
1 polymer ?
#
loop_
_entity_poly.entity_id
_entity_poly.type
_entity_poly.pdbx_seq_one_letter_code
_entity_poly.pdbx_strand_id
1 'polypeptide(L)' 'MLKYCILLLFLTACTTVKPYQRMYLNDQNMQLGKSTLEKFDENVHTYREGSSGGGTGQGSGGCGCN' A
#
# COMPACT_ATOMS: atom_id res chain seq x y z
N MET A 1 -30.94 8.27 -9.03
CA MET A 1 -30.87 6.86 -9.49
C MET A 1 -29.47 6.49 -9.97
N LEU A 2 -28.91 7.18 -10.98
CA LEU A 2 -27.58 6.85 -11.54
C LEU A 2 -26.41 6.89 -10.52
N LYS A 3 -26.44 7.82 -9.55
CA LYS A 3 -25.41 7.96 -8.51
C LYS A 3 -25.29 6.73 -7.58
N TYR A 4 -26.39 6.03 -7.32
CA TYR A 4 -26.38 4.83 -6.47
C TYR A 4 -25.87 3.60 -7.24
N CYS A 5 -26.06 3.55 -8.56
CA CYS A 5 -25.50 2.50 -9.41
C CYS A 5 -23.97 2.55 -9.47
N ILE A 6 -23.36 3.75 -9.47
CA ILE A 6 -21.90 3.92 -9.47
C ILE A 6 -21.27 3.37 -8.18
N LEU A 7 -21.93 3.56 -7.02
CA LEU A 7 -21.44 3.06 -5.74
C LEU A 7 -21.41 1.53 -5.69
N LEU A 8 -22.36 0.85 -6.33
CA LEU A 8 -22.46 -0.61 -6.33
C LEU A 8 -21.36 -1.28 -7.17
N LEU A 9 -20.75 -0.58 -8.14
CA LEU A 9 -19.68 -1.14 -8.98
C LEU A 9 -18.38 -1.41 -8.22
N PHE A 10 -18.13 -0.72 -7.11
CA PHE A 10 -16.89 -0.90 -6.32
C PHE A 10 -16.91 -2.14 -5.43
N LEU A 11 -18.07 -2.76 -5.19
CA LEU A 11 -18.19 -3.93 -4.32
C LEU A 11 -17.70 -5.22 -4.98
N THR A 12 -17.45 -5.24 -6.29
CA THR A 12 -17.03 -6.45 -7.03
C THR A 12 -15.51 -6.64 -7.10
N ALA A 13 -14.71 -5.70 -6.56
CA ALA A 13 -13.26 -5.70 -6.71
C ALA A 13 -12.51 -6.69 -5.78
N CYS A 14 -13.16 -7.25 -4.75
CA CYS A 14 -12.52 -8.17 -3.81
C CYS A 14 -12.76 -9.63 -4.23
N THR A 15 -11.70 -10.43 -4.31
CA THR A 15 -11.78 -11.86 -4.67
C THR A 15 -11.05 -12.73 -3.67
N THR A 16 -11.60 -13.92 -3.40
CA THR A 16 -10.99 -14.89 -2.47
C THR A 16 -9.88 -15.66 -3.16
N VAL A 17 -8.66 -15.58 -2.62
CA VAL A 17 -7.49 -16.31 -3.11
C VAL A 17 -7.46 -17.74 -2.54
N LYS A 18 -7.21 -18.72 -3.39
CA LYS A 18 -7.14 -20.13 -2.98
C LYS A 18 -5.96 -20.35 -2.02
N PRO A 19 -6.07 -21.25 -1.01
CA PRO A 19 -5.05 -21.39 0.03
C PRO A 19 -3.62 -21.61 -0.48
N TYR A 20 -3.46 -22.40 -1.54
CA TYR A 20 -2.14 -22.69 -2.13
C TYR A 20 -1.54 -21.52 -2.92
N GLN A 21 -2.36 -20.57 -3.39
CA GLN A 21 -1.87 -19.37 -4.08
C GLN A 21 -1.36 -18.31 -3.09
N ARG A 22 -1.64 -18.46 -1.79
CA ARG A 22 -1.17 -17.54 -0.75
C ARG A 22 0.35 -17.58 -0.57
N MET A 23 1.02 -18.65 -1.03
CA MET A 23 2.48 -18.71 -1.09
C MET A 23 3.04 -17.54 -1.91
N TYR A 24 2.45 -17.25 -3.07
CA TYR A 24 2.90 -16.15 -3.93
C TYR A 24 2.68 -14.79 -3.27
N LEU A 25 1.55 -14.61 -2.57
CA LEU A 25 1.29 -13.37 -1.82
C LEU A 25 2.26 -13.18 -0.65
N ASN A 26 2.86 -14.25 -0.13
CA ASN A 26 3.87 -14.19 0.93
C ASN A 26 5.31 -14.05 0.38
N ASP A 27 5.47 -13.97 -0.94
CA ASP A 27 6.76 -13.68 -1.56
C ASP A 27 7.29 -12.33 -1.07
N GLN A 28 8.61 -12.24 -0.86
CA GLN A 28 9.26 -11.02 -0.37
C GLN A 28 8.99 -9.82 -1.29
N ASN A 29 8.85 -10.06 -2.60
CA ASN A 29 8.58 -9.02 -3.59
C ASN A 29 7.11 -8.56 -3.59
N MET A 30 6.21 -9.34 -2.98
CA MET A 30 4.79 -9.02 -2.86
C MET A 30 4.42 -8.43 -1.49
N GLN A 31 5.39 -8.28 -0.59
CA GLN A 31 5.18 -7.68 0.73
C GLN A 31 4.84 -6.19 0.60
N LEU A 32 3.87 -5.73 1.38
CA LEU A 32 3.48 -4.32 1.40
C LEU A 32 4.56 -3.49 2.09
N GLY A 33 5.13 -2.53 1.37
CA GLY A 33 6.06 -1.54 1.89
C GLY A 33 7.24 -1.31 0.96
N LYS A 34 8.12 -0.37 1.34
CA LYS A 34 9.37 -0.15 0.60
C LYS A 34 10.39 -1.22 0.96
N SER A 35 11.12 -1.67 -0.04
CA SER A 35 12.34 -2.44 0.16
C SER A 35 13.36 -1.66 1.00
N THR A 36 14.38 -2.35 1.51
CA THR A 36 15.47 -1.71 2.26
C THR A 36 16.21 -0.65 1.44
N LEU A 37 16.33 -0.86 0.13
CA LEU A 37 16.96 0.09 -0.79
C LEU A 37 16.10 1.34 -0.97
N GLU A 38 14.80 1.17 -1.20
CA GLU A 38 13.86 2.29 -1.34
C GLU A 38 13.74 3.10 -0.04
N LYS A 39 13.89 2.46 1.12
CA LYS A 39 13.96 3.15 2.41
C LYS A 39 15.22 3.99 2.53
N PHE A 40 16.36 3.50 2.05
CA PHE A 40 17.60 4.27 2.03
C PHE A 40 17.49 5.50 1.13
N ASP A 41 16.93 5.35 -0.07
CA ASP A 41 16.69 6.44 -1.02
C ASP A 41 15.73 7.48 -0.44
N GLU A 42 14.60 7.06 0.13
CA GLU A 42 13.66 7.94 0.83
C GLU A 42 14.34 8.70 1.97
N ASN A 43 15.20 8.06 2.76
CA ASN A 43 15.92 8.74 3.82
C ASN A 43 16.79 9.87 3.28
N VAL A 44 17.45 9.69 2.13
CA VAL A 44 18.22 10.77 1.48
C VAL A 44 17.32 11.94 1.13
N HIS A 45 16.13 11.68 0.56
CA HIS A 45 15.14 12.71 0.25
C HIS A 45 14.61 13.40 1.50
N THR A 46 14.21 12.65 2.53
CA THR A 46 13.77 13.17 3.83
C THR A 46 14.82 14.07 4.48
N TYR A 47 16.09 13.64 4.52
CA TYR A 47 17.16 14.45 5.10
C TYR A 47 17.42 15.75 4.33
N ARG A 48 17.27 15.74 3.00
CA ARG A 48 17.54 16.91 2.15
C ARG A 48 16.36 17.88 2.07
N GLU A 49 15.14 17.36 2.07
CA GLU A 49 13.92 18.13 1.78
C GLU A 49 13.12 18.46 3.04
N GLY A 50 13.51 17.92 4.21
CA GLY A 50 12.79 18.10 5.47
C GLY A 50 11.41 17.43 5.48
N SER A 51 11.19 16.46 4.59
CA SER A 51 9.93 15.73 4.47
C SER A 51 9.72 14.83 5.69
N SER A 52 8.72 15.15 6.52
CA SER A 52 8.34 14.36 7.69
C SER A 52 7.07 13.56 7.40
N GLY A 53 7.12 12.25 7.61
CA GLY A 53 5.94 11.40 7.73
C GLY A 53 5.40 10.81 6.42
N GLY A 54 6.01 9.72 5.97
CA GLY A 54 5.52 8.88 4.86
C GLY A 54 6.07 7.45 4.89
N GLY A 55 6.34 6.91 6.08
CA GLY A 55 6.95 5.59 6.24
C GLY A 55 6.08 4.44 5.73
N THR A 56 6.73 3.32 5.40
CA THR A 56 6.11 2.20 4.69
C THR A 56 5.99 0.94 5.53
N GLY A 57 4.74 0.50 5.70
CA GLY A 57 4.35 -0.73 6.37
C GLY A 57 2.83 -0.89 6.29
N GLN A 58 2.30 -2.02 6.74
CA GLN A 58 0.87 -2.34 6.67
C GLN A 58 -0.06 -1.32 7.40
N GLY A 59 0.53 -0.40 8.20
CA GLY A 59 -0.13 0.74 8.82
C GLY A 59 0.04 2.08 8.10
N SER A 60 0.72 2.16 6.95
CA SER A 60 0.76 3.36 6.09
C SER A 60 -0.52 3.46 5.26
N GLY A 61 -1.67 3.27 5.92
CA GLY A 61 -2.94 3.73 5.42
C GLY A 61 -2.90 5.24 5.47
N GLY A 62 -3.00 5.89 4.32
CA GLY A 62 -3.14 7.34 4.29
C GLY A 62 -4.32 7.77 5.16
N CYS A 63 -4.00 8.44 6.25
CA CYS A 63 -4.54 9.76 6.57
C CYS A 63 -3.30 10.61 6.83
N GLY A 64 -2.84 11.31 5.79
CA GLY A 64 -1.65 12.14 5.86
C GLY A 64 -1.86 13.25 6.88
N CYS A 65 -1.30 13.08 8.07
CA CYS A 65 -1.03 14.11 9.05
C CYS A 65 0.30 13.74 9.70
N ASN A 66 1.19 14.73 9.83
CA ASN A 66 2.38 14.67 10.68
C ASN A 66 2.02 14.15 12.07
#